data_AF-Q9BGZ8-F1
#
_entry.id   AF-Q9BGZ8-F1
#
_cell.length_a   1.000
_cell.length_b   1.000
_cell.length_c   1.000
_cell.angle_alpha   90.00
_cell.angle_beta   90.00
_cell.angle_gamma   90.00
#
_symmetry.space_group_name_H-M   'P 1'
#
loop_
_entity.id
_entity.type
_entity.pdbx_description
1 polymer ?
#
loop_
_entity_poly.entity_id
_entity_poly.type
_entity_poly.pdbx_seq_one_letter_code
_entity_poly.pdbx_strand_id
1 'polypeptide(L)'
;MPCGRQHLQNLDDAVNGSAWTILLLTENFLRDTWCNFQFYTSLMNSVNRQHKYNSVIPMRPLNNPLPRERTPFALQTINALEEESRGFPTQVERIFQESVYKTQQTIWKETRNMVQRQFIA
;
A
#
# COMPACT_ATOMS: atom_id res chain seq x y z
N MET A 1 -12.36 6.96 11.70
CA MET A 1 -11.75 7.81 10.67
C MET A 1 -11.71 9.24 11.22
N PRO A 2 -10.55 9.90 11.38
CA PRO A 2 -10.57 11.33 11.66
C PRO A 2 -10.82 12.06 10.34
N CYS A 3 -11.94 12.77 10.31
CA CYS A 3 -12.41 13.68 9.29
C CYS A 3 -11.75 15.07 9.49
N GLY A 4 -11.20 15.66 8.41
CA GLY A 4 -10.83 17.08 8.38
C GLY A 4 -9.44 17.45 7.84
N ARG A 5 -8.52 16.49 7.63
CA ARG A 5 -7.21 16.77 7.02
C ARG A 5 -7.23 16.61 5.49
N GLN A 6 -6.35 17.34 4.80
CA GLN A 6 -6.13 17.25 3.35
C GLN A 6 -6.07 15.77 2.92
N HIS A 7 -6.85 15.38 1.91
CA HIS A 7 -7.04 13.99 1.48
C HIS A 7 -5.73 13.21 1.33
N LEU A 8 -4.68 13.91 0.92
CA LEU A 8 -3.40 13.32 0.64
C LEU A 8 -2.56 13.03 1.89
N GLN A 9 -2.70 13.84 2.95
CA GLN A 9 -2.06 13.57 4.23
C GLN A 9 -2.65 12.32 4.88
N ASN A 10 -3.97 12.12 4.73
CA ASN A 10 -4.63 10.90 5.20
C ASN A 10 -4.13 9.65 4.45
N LEU A 11 -3.81 9.78 3.16
CA LEU A 11 -3.25 8.69 2.37
C LEU A 11 -1.83 8.34 2.83
N ASP A 12 -0.98 9.34 3.05
CA ASP A 12 0.37 9.13 3.58
C ASP A 12 0.34 8.53 4.99
N ASP A 13 -0.53 9.03 5.87
CA ASP A 13 -0.77 8.47 7.20
C ASP A 13 -1.24 7.01 7.13
N ALA A 14 -2.12 6.67 6.18
CA ALA A 14 -2.59 5.31 5.98
C ALA A 14 -1.47 4.37 5.52
N VAL A 15 -0.60 4.81 4.59
CA VAL A 15 0.51 4.00 4.09
C VAL A 15 1.64 3.87 5.11
N ASN A 16 1.92 4.91 5.88
CA ASN A 16 2.99 4.90 6.87
C ASN A 16 2.58 4.30 8.21
N GLY A 17 1.29 4.33 8.54
CA GLY A 17 0.73 3.78 9.78
C GLY A 17 0.26 2.33 9.70
N SER A 18 0.26 1.72 8.51
CA SER A 18 -0.23 0.35 8.30
C SER A 18 0.91 -0.61 7.97
N ALA A 19 0.78 -1.86 8.41
CA ALA A 19 1.70 -2.94 8.01
C ALA A 19 1.55 -3.28 6.52
N TRP A 20 0.32 -3.17 5.99
CA TRP A 20 0.02 -3.31 4.57
C TRP A 20 -1.01 -2.27 4.12
N THR A 21 -0.95 -1.91 2.84
CA THR A 21 -1.92 -1.03 2.18
C THR A 21 -2.40 -1.70 0.92
N ILE A 22 -3.70 -1.93 0.82
CA ILE A 22 -4.32 -2.56 -0.35
C ILE A 22 -4.68 -1.48 -1.37
N LEU A 23 -4.19 -1.62 -2.60
CA LEU A 23 -4.58 -0.80 -3.73
C LEU A 23 -5.62 -1.53 -4.56
N LEU A 24 -6.87 -1.10 -4.47
CA LEU A 24 -7.96 -1.73 -5.19
C LEU A 24 -7.95 -1.31 -6.67
N LEU A 25 -7.55 -2.23 -7.54
CA LEU A 25 -7.42 -1.99 -8.98
C LEU A 25 -8.80 -2.00 -9.65
N THR A 26 -9.43 -0.83 -9.70
CA THR A 26 -10.69 -0.57 -10.40
C THR A 26 -10.52 0.64 -11.33
N GLU A 27 -11.42 0.81 -12.30
CA GLU A 27 -11.39 1.99 -13.17
C GLU A 27 -11.54 3.31 -12.41
N ASN A 28 -12.40 3.33 -11.38
CA ASN A 28 -12.62 4.51 -10.53
C ASN A 28 -11.35 4.89 -9.77
N PHE A 29 -10.61 3.90 -9.28
CA PHE A 29 -9.35 4.14 -8.59
C PHE A 29 -8.31 4.76 -9.52
N LEU A 30 -8.18 4.26 -10.75
CA LEU A 30 -7.24 4.82 -11.71
C LEU A 30 -7.61 6.23 -12.19
N ARG A 31 -8.90 6.52 -12.36
CA ARG A 31 -9.33 7.80 -12.90
C ARG A 31 -9.03 8.96 -11.95
N ASP A 32 -9.28 8.77 -10.66
CA ASP A 32 -9.22 9.87 -9.67
C ASP A 32 -7.99 9.78 -8.77
N THR A 33 -7.57 8.57 -8.41
CA THR A 33 -6.54 8.36 -7.38
C THR A 33 -5.17 8.10 -8.01
N TRP A 34 -5.08 7.50 -9.21
CA TRP A 34 -3.78 7.19 -9.82
C TRP A 34 -2.96 8.43 -10.23
N CYS A 35 -3.63 9.47 -10.73
CA CYS A 35 -2.96 10.75 -11.04
C CYS A 35 -2.36 11.37 -9.76
N ASN A 36 -3.10 11.30 -8.65
CA ASN A 36 -2.60 11.69 -7.33
C ASN A 36 -1.46 10.75 -6.86
N PHE A 37 -1.54 9.45 -7.14
CA PHE A 37 -0.50 8.46 -6.79
C PHE A 37 0.85 8.75 -7.47
N GLN A 38 0.85 9.11 -8.75
CA GLN A 38 2.09 9.43 -9.48
C GLN A 38 2.81 10.65 -8.88
N PHE A 39 2.06 11.57 -8.29
CA PHE A 39 2.61 12.77 -7.65
C PHE A 39 3.21 12.47 -6.25
N TYR A 40 2.84 11.36 -5.61
CA TYR A 40 3.25 11.07 -4.24
C TYR A 40 4.56 10.31 -4.16
N THR A 41 5.63 11.04 -3.83
CA THR A 41 6.97 10.49 -3.67
C THR A 41 7.04 9.42 -2.61
N SER A 42 6.36 9.55 -1.46
CA SER A 42 6.38 8.54 -0.38
C SER A 42 5.75 7.21 -0.79
N LEU A 43 4.76 7.25 -1.67
CA LEU A 43 3.98 6.10 -2.13
C LEU A 43 4.59 5.48 -3.40
N MET A 44 5.09 6.30 -4.33
CA MET A 44 6.02 5.84 -5.37
C MET A 44 7.31 5.29 -4.76
N ASN A 45 7.78 5.83 -3.63
CA ASN A 45 8.90 5.28 -2.89
C ASN A 45 8.51 3.99 -2.16
N SER A 46 7.30 3.78 -1.65
CA SER A 46 6.94 2.47 -1.08
C SER A 46 6.77 1.40 -2.16
N VAL A 47 6.33 1.80 -3.35
CA VAL A 47 6.30 0.96 -4.55
C VAL A 47 7.71 0.67 -5.10
N ASN A 48 8.64 1.63 -5.04
CA ASN A 48 9.98 1.51 -5.64
C ASN A 48 11.15 1.24 -4.66
N ARG A 49 11.03 1.45 -3.35
CA ARG A 49 12.14 1.35 -2.37
C ARG A 49 12.18 0.04 -1.60
N GLN A 50 13.40 -0.47 -1.48
CA GLN A 50 13.80 -1.75 -0.86
C GLN A 50 13.40 -1.96 0.62
N HIS A 51 13.25 -0.91 1.44
CA HIS A 51 12.94 -1.06 2.88
C HIS A 51 11.44 -1.02 3.23
N LYS A 52 10.56 -0.80 2.24
CA LYS A 52 9.09 -0.97 2.35
C LYS A 52 8.54 -1.97 1.33
N TYR A 53 9.42 -2.78 0.74
CA TYR A 53 9.05 -3.85 -0.18
C TYR A 53 7.92 -4.71 0.42
N ASN A 54 6.87 -4.95 -0.37
CA ASN A 54 5.72 -5.79 -0.06
C ASN A 54 4.72 -5.27 0.99
N SER A 55 4.74 -3.99 1.39
CA SER A 55 3.65 -3.43 2.20
C SER A 55 2.49 -2.94 1.33
N VAL A 56 2.75 -2.44 0.13
CA VAL A 56 1.71 -2.02 -0.82
C VAL A 56 1.31 -3.20 -1.70
N ILE A 57 0.06 -3.63 -1.56
CA ILE A 57 -0.47 -4.82 -2.21
C ILE A 57 -1.51 -4.39 -3.25
N PRO A 58 -1.21 -4.46 -4.56
CA PRO A 58 -2.25 -4.30 -5.56
C PRO A 58 -3.24 -5.46 -5.45
N MET A 59 -4.55 -5.18 -5.43
CA MET A 59 -5.60 -6.18 -5.37
C MET A 59 -6.55 -6.01 -6.55
N ARG A 60 -6.84 -7.11 -7.25
CA ARG A 60 -7.90 -7.17 -8.26
C ARG A 60 -9.16 -7.75 -7.63
N PRO A 61 -10.23 -6.95 -7.48
CA PRO A 61 -11.49 -7.44 -6.96
C PRO A 61 -12.17 -8.36 -7.97
N LEU A 62 -13.04 -9.24 -7.49
CA LEU A 62 -13.91 -10.06 -8.34
C LEU A 62 -14.89 -9.19 -9.15
N ASN A 63 -15.41 -8.12 -8.53
CA ASN A 63 -16.39 -7.23 -9.13
C ASN A 63 -15.71 -6.00 -9.72
N ASN A 64 -15.94 -5.76 -11.02
CA ASN A 64 -15.38 -4.63 -11.77
C ASN A 64 -13.83 -4.53 -11.68
N PRO A 65 -13.09 -5.61 -11.99
CA PRO A 65 -11.63 -5.57 -12.00
C PRO A 65 -11.12 -4.64 -13.09
N LEU A 66 -10.04 -3.93 -12.78
CA LEU A 66 -9.30 -3.23 -13.80
C LEU A 66 -8.63 -4.22 -14.77
N PRO A 67 -8.80 -4.07 -16.10
CA PRO A 67 -8.10 -4.87 -17.09
C PRO A 67 -6.57 -4.76 -16.95
N ARG A 68 -5.84 -5.85 -17.25
CA ARG A 68 -4.38 -5.89 -17.11
C ARG A 68 -3.70 -4.87 -18.02
N GLU A 69 -4.25 -4.67 -19.21
CA GLU A 69 -3.78 -3.73 -20.24
C GLU A 69 -3.85 -2.28 -19.75
N ARG A 70 -4.82 -1.98 -18.87
CA ARG A 70 -4.98 -0.66 -18.25
C ARG A 70 -4.24 -0.54 -16.93
N THR A 71 -3.70 -1.64 -16.39
CA THR A 71 -2.91 -1.60 -15.15
C THR A 71 -1.57 -0.90 -15.42
N PRO A 72 -1.21 0.12 -14.63
CA PRO A 72 0.08 0.79 -14.77
C PRO A 72 1.25 -0.18 -14.61
N PHE A 73 2.30 -0.02 -15.42
CA PHE A 73 3.45 -0.95 -15.46
C PHE A 73 4.09 -1.18 -14.08
N ALA A 74 4.23 -0.12 -13.27
CA ALA A 74 4.78 -0.22 -11.92
C ALA A 74 3.97 -1.13 -10.97
N LEU A 75 2.66 -1.29 -11.21
CA LEU A 75 1.81 -2.20 -10.45
C LEU A 75 1.72 -3.58 -11.09
N GLN A 76 2.02 -3.71 -12.39
CA GLN A 76 2.11 -5.00 -13.06
C GLN A 76 3.35 -5.79 -12.61
N THR A 77 4.44 -5.11 -12.24
CA THR A 77 5.67 -5.75 -11.76
C THR A 77 5.58 -6.28 -10.33
N ILE A 78 4.53 -5.92 -9.59
CA ILE A 78 4.28 -6.36 -8.22
C ILE A 78 3.25 -7.50 -8.24
N ASN A 79 3.43 -8.50 -7.39
CA ASN A 79 2.46 -9.56 -7.21
C ASN A 79 1.14 -9.00 -6.69
N ALA A 80 0.15 -8.94 -7.57
CA ALA A 80 -1.19 -8.50 -7.21
C ALA A 80 -1.98 -9.65 -6.58
N LEU A 81 -2.73 -9.33 -5.53
CA LEU A 81 -3.70 -10.21 -4.91
C LEU A 81 -4.94 -10.33 -5.82
N GLU A 82 -5.17 -11.50 -6.37
CA GLU A 82 -6.26 -11.75 -7.33
C GLU A 82 -7.40 -12.51 -6.66
N GLU A 83 -8.53 -11.84 -6.40
CA GLU A 83 -9.68 -12.43 -5.70
C GLU A 83 -10.37 -13.55 -6.49
N GLU A 84 -10.38 -13.46 -7.82
CA GLU A 84 -10.91 -14.50 -8.72
C GLU A 84 -10.01 -15.76 -8.77
N SER A 85 -8.74 -15.64 -8.37
CA SER A 85 -7.78 -16.73 -8.50
C SER A 85 -8.02 -17.81 -7.45
N ARG A 86 -7.94 -19.09 -7.86
CA ARG A 86 -7.93 -20.24 -6.94
C ARG A 86 -6.81 -20.17 -5.90
N GLY A 87 -5.73 -19.46 -6.22
CA GLY A 87 -4.60 -19.22 -5.31
C GLY A 87 -4.81 -18.06 -4.34
N PHE A 88 -5.97 -17.38 -4.35
CA PHE A 88 -6.24 -16.24 -3.47
C PHE A 88 -5.97 -16.54 -1.98
N PRO A 89 -6.47 -17.64 -1.38
CA PRO A 89 -6.22 -17.93 0.03
C PRO A 89 -4.72 -18.08 0.33
N THR A 90 -3.99 -18.78 -0.55
CA THR A 90 -2.54 -18.97 -0.42
C THR A 90 -1.78 -17.65 -0.56
N GLN A 91 -2.25 -16.73 -1.41
CA GLN A 91 -1.66 -15.40 -1.53
C GLN A 91 -1.89 -14.58 -0.25
N VAL A 92 -3.11 -14.59 0.28
CA VAL A 92 -3.46 -13.94 1.55
C VAL A 92 -2.57 -14.46 2.68
N GLU A 93 -2.44 -15.77 2.85
CA GLU A 93 -1.59 -16.38 3.88
C GLU A 93 -0.11 -16.00 3.73
N ARG A 94 0.39 -15.85 2.51
CA ARG A 94 1.79 -15.47 2.24
C ARG A 94 2.04 -13.99 2.47
N ILE A 95 1.07 -13.13 2.15
CA ILE A 95 1.19 -11.68 2.27
C ILE A 95 1.02 -11.25 3.73
N PHE A 96 -0.02 -11.75 4.39
CA PHE A 96 -0.42 -11.34 5.75
C PHE A 96 0.17 -12.26 6.82
N GLN A 97 1.47 -12.51 6.73
CA GLN A 97 2.18 -13.34 7.72
C GLN A 97 2.43 -12.58 9.03
N GLU A 98 2.28 -13.27 10.16
CA GLU A 98 2.54 -12.70 11.48
C GLU A 98 4.02 -12.25 11.63
N SER A 99 4.96 -12.98 11.02
CA SER A 99 6.38 -12.61 11.00
C SER A 99 6.59 -11.22 10.36
N VAL A 100 5.98 -10.99 9.20
CA VAL A 100 6.02 -9.71 8.48
C VAL A 100 5.34 -8.61 9.29
N TYR A 101 4.18 -8.92 9.91
CA TYR A 101 3.51 -7.98 10.81
C TYR A 101 4.41 -7.52 11.95
N LYS A 102 5.06 -8.45 12.65
CA LYS A 102 5.97 -8.12 13.76
C LYS A 102 7.14 -7.27 13.30
N THR A 103 7.73 -7.56 12.14
CA THR A 103 8.79 -6.73 11.55
C THR A 103 8.30 -5.32 11.27
N GLN A 104 7.15 -5.15 10.60
CA GLN A 104 6.57 -3.83 10.32
C GLN A 104 6.22 -3.07 11.61
N GLN A 105 5.71 -3.77 12.62
CA GLN A 105 5.41 -3.16 13.92
C GLN A 105 6.67 -2.65 14.62
N THR A 106 7.78 -3.38 14.57
CA THR A 106 9.06 -2.95 15.13
C THR A 106 9.59 -1.72 14.40
N ILE A 107 9.63 -1.75 13.07
CA ILE A 107 10.04 -0.60 12.23
C ILE A 107 9.19 0.63 12.55
N TRP A 108 7.87 0.46 12.68
CA TRP A 108 6.97 1.56 13.02
C TRP A 108 7.25 2.15 14.40
N LYS A 109 7.49 1.31 15.42
CA LYS A 109 7.85 1.75 16.77
C LYS A 109 9.18 2.51 16.78
N GLU A 110 10.20 2.02 16.07
CA GLU A 110 11.51 2.66 15.96
C GLU A 110 11.42 4.01 15.24
N THR A 111 10.73 4.05 14.11
CA THR A 111 10.51 5.28 13.33
C THR A 111 9.82 6.34 14.18
N ARG A 112 8.78 5.96 14.93
CA ARG A 112 8.05 6.88 15.81
C ARG A 112 8.94 7.41 16.94
N ASN A 113 9.76 6.55 17.54
CA ASN A 113 10.71 6.95 18.59
C ASN A 113 11.79 7.91 18.06
N MET A 114 12.27 7.71 16.82
CA MET A 114 13.23 8.63 16.19
C MET A 114 12.62 9.99 15.89
N VAL A 115 11.43 10.03 15.30
CA VAL A 115 10.71 11.28 15.00
C VAL A 115 10.42 12.06 16.28
N GLN A 116 10.02 11.36 17.35
CA GLN A 116 9.76 11.99 18.64
C GLN A 116 11.03 12.54 19.31
N ARG A 117 12.20 11.90 19.11
CA ARG A 117 13.49 12.43 19.59
C ARG A 117 13.97 13.65 18.80
N GLN A 118 13.71 13.72 17.50
CA GLN A 118 14.07 14.87 16.66
C GLN A 118 13.18 16.10 16.87
N PHE A 119 11.93 15.91 17.32
CA PHE A 119 11.03 17.03 17.65
C PHE A 119 11.24 17.61 19.07
N ILE A 120 12.02 16.94 19.91
CA ILE A 120 12.31 17.36 21.30
C ILE A 120 13.72 18.00 21.41
N ALA A 121 14.52 17.97 20.35
CA ALA A 121 15.81 18.65 20.24
C ALA A 121 15.67 19.96 19.45
#